data_AF-A0A6B3SMD3-F1
#
_entry.id   AF-A0A6B3SMD3-F1
#
_cell.length_a   1.000
_cell.length_b   1.000
_cell.length_c   1.000
_cell.angle_alpha   90.00
_cell.angle_beta   90.00
_cell.angle_gamma   90.00
#
_symmetry.space_group_name_H-M   'P 1'
#
loop_
_entity.id
_entity.type
_entity.pdbx_description
1 polymer ?
#
loop_
_entity_poly.entity_id
_entity_poly.type
_entity_poly.pdbx_seq_one_letter_code
_entity_poly.pdbx_strand_id
1 'polypeptide(L)'
;MSVMNNILSGAYVNDWYFNVAGVNFNQLTETFVSGVQALTATDSSNAYKADGTGGMFDVYFGFATSNPGQLAAGATSVYKFTGNGLTANSFNSLSVPDNGGGGNYVGAVHVQGYSSSVWLYGNPPPVRVPEPVPLGLLGLGMLGIAISRRQKKRS
;
A
#
# COMPACT_ATOMS: atom_id res chain seq x y z
N MET A 1 -3.58 -5.48 2.90
CA MET A 1 -2.20 -6.01 2.81
C MET A 1 -2.21 -7.49 2.45
N SER A 2 -1.25 -7.96 1.64
CA SER A 2 -1.02 -9.39 1.35
C SER A 2 0.42 -9.75 1.74
N VAL A 3 0.60 -10.86 2.44
CA VAL A 3 1.91 -11.37 2.84
C VAL A 3 2.37 -12.41 1.82
N MET A 4 3.44 -12.12 1.07
CA MET A 4 3.90 -12.98 -0.02
C MET A 4 4.56 -14.29 0.46
N ASN A 5 4.54 -15.32 -0.40
CA ASN A 5 5.01 -16.69 -0.13
C ASN A 5 6.52 -16.85 0.18
N ASN A 6 7.30 -15.76 0.27
CA ASN A 6 8.74 -15.82 0.59
C ASN A 6 9.03 -15.58 2.08
N ILE A 7 7.99 -15.45 2.91
CA ILE A 7 8.12 -15.45 4.36
C ILE A 7 8.26 -16.90 4.82
N LEU A 8 9.27 -17.21 5.65
CA LEU A 8 9.48 -18.56 6.15
C LEU A 8 8.27 -19.04 6.95
N SER A 9 8.04 -20.35 6.97
CA SER A 9 6.97 -20.95 7.76
C SER A 9 7.08 -20.54 9.23
N GLY A 10 5.98 -20.07 9.81
CA GLY A 10 5.89 -19.62 11.21
C GLY A 10 6.05 -18.11 11.41
N ALA A 11 6.47 -17.36 10.38
CA ALA A 11 6.50 -15.90 10.47
C ALA A 11 5.13 -15.25 10.20
N TYR A 12 4.91 -14.13 10.89
CA TYR A 12 3.64 -13.40 10.89
C TYR A 12 3.87 -11.90 11.03
N VAL A 13 2.92 -11.11 10.53
CA VAL A 13 2.88 -9.66 10.75
C VAL A 13 2.22 -9.38 12.09
N ASN A 14 2.92 -8.63 12.94
CA ASN A 14 2.40 -8.15 14.22
C ASN A 14 1.81 -6.74 14.09
N ASP A 15 2.50 -5.87 13.37
CA ASP A 15 2.17 -4.45 13.32
C ASP A 15 2.24 -3.95 11.87
N TRP A 16 1.32 -3.08 11.48
CA TRP A 16 1.32 -2.40 10.18
C TRP A 16 1.02 -0.91 10.35
N TYR A 17 1.90 -0.08 9.78
CA TYR A 17 1.84 1.37 9.83
C TYR A 17 1.86 1.95 8.42
N PHE A 18 1.15 3.05 8.21
CA PHE A 18 1.16 3.82 6.96
C PHE A 18 0.56 5.21 7.16
N ASN A 19 0.77 6.09 6.18
CA ASN A 19 0.21 7.44 6.20
C ASN A 19 -0.97 7.62 5.26
N VAL A 20 -1.79 8.62 5.56
CA VAL A 20 -2.92 9.03 4.72
C VAL A 20 -2.94 10.55 4.64
N ALA A 21 -2.62 11.12 3.48
CA ALA A 21 -2.68 12.57 3.27
C ALA A 21 -4.00 13.06 2.69
N GLY A 22 -4.23 14.37 2.89
CA GLY A 22 -5.34 15.09 2.29
C GLY A 22 -6.70 14.76 2.89
N VAL A 23 -6.71 14.19 4.10
CA VAL A 23 -7.94 13.82 4.82
C VAL A 23 -8.01 14.52 6.17
N ASN A 24 -9.23 14.71 6.65
CA ASN A 24 -9.50 15.02 8.04
C ASN A 24 -9.74 13.70 8.77
N PHE A 25 -8.90 13.35 9.76
CA PHE A 25 -9.02 12.09 10.51
C PHE A 25 -10.38 11.94 11.21
N ASN A 26 -11.04 13.03 11.61
CA ASN A 26 -12.39 12.98 12.18
C ASN A 26 -13.47 12.53 11.16
N GLN A 27 -13.13 12.48 9.87
CA GLN A 27 -14.00 12.04 8.78
C GLN A 27 -13.46 10.79 8.08
N LEU A 28 -12.34 10.24 8.54
CA LEU A 28 -11.82 8.98 8.05
C LEU A 28 -12.57 7.85 8.74
N THR A 29 -13.10 6.92 7.96
CA THR A 29 -13.75 5.72 8.47
C THR A 29 -13.02 4.53 7.91
N GLU A 30 -12.57 3.66 8.82
CA GLU A 30 -11.99 2.37 8.53
C GLU A 30 -13.05 1.28 8.74
N THR A 31 -13.10 0.30 7.86
CA THR A 31 -13.95 -0.87 8.03
C THR A 31 -13.24 -2.12 7.53
N PHE A 32 -13.13 -3.13 8.39
CA PHE A 32 -12.66 -4.45 8.03
C PHE A 32 -13.57 -5.11 6.98
N VAL A 33 -12.97 -5.70 5.95
CA VAL A 33 -13.68 -6.34 4.83
C VAL A 33 -13.50 -7.84 4.87
N SER A 34 -12.26 -8.34 4.94
CA SER A 34 -11.97 -9.78 4.89
C SER A 34 -10.56 -10.15 5.34
N GLY A 35 -10.37 -11.43 5.66
CA GLY A 35 -9.08 -12.00 6.02
C GLY A 35 -8.83 -12.01 7.53
N VAL A 36 -7.63 -11.61 7.95
CA VAL A 36 -7.28 -11.49 9.38
C VAL A 36 -7.58 -10.06 9.85
N GLN A 37 -8.44 -9.89 10.84
CA GLN A 37 -8.74 -8.58 11.41
C GLN A 37 -7.69 -8.19 12.46
N ALA A 38 -7.29 -6.92 12.46
CA ALA A 38 -6.44 -6.34 13.48
C ALA A 38 -7.21 -6.23 14.80
N LEU A 39 -6.53 -6.49 15.90
CA LEU A 39 -7.07 -6.30 17.25
C LEU A 39 -7.17 -4.82 17.60
N THR A 40 -6.30 -4.01 17.02
CA THR A 40 -6.29 -2.57 17.22
C THR A 40 -6.17 -1.91 15.86
N ALA A 41 -7.05 -0.96 15.59
CA ALA A 41 -7.00 -0.09 14.44
C ALA A 41 -7.23 1.34 14.92
N THR A 42 -6.21 2.19 14.77
CA THR A 42 -6.26 3.57 15.23
C THR A 42 -5.57 4.49 14.24
N ASP A 43 -6.11 5.70 14.13
CA ASP A 43 -5.60 6.75 13.25
C ASP A 43 -5.50 8.09 13.98
N SER A 44 -4.42 8.81 13.72
CA SER A 44 -4.11 10.13 14.26
C SER A 44 -2.85 10.66 13.56
N SER A 45 -2.89 11.94 13.16
CA SER A 45 -1.81 12.58 12.40
C SER A 45 -0.44 12.39 13.07
N ASN A 46 0.46 11.69 12.39
CA ASN A 46 1.85 11.43 12.79
C ASN A 46 2.03 10.96 14.25
N ALA A 47 1.10 10.14 14.75
CA ALA A 47 1.07 9.74 16.15
C ALA A 47 1.76 8.39 16.43
N TYR A 48 2.01 7.58 15.41
CA TYR A 48 2.45 6.19 15.58
C TYR A 48 3.87 5.97 15.08
N LYS A 49 4.74 5.47 15.96
CA LYS A 49 6.16 5.28 15.63
C LYS A 49 6.47 3.82 15.35
N ALA A 50 7.04 3.54 14.19
CA ALA A 50 7.61 2.23 13.89
C ALA A 50 9.01 2.07 14.52
N ASP A 51 9.36 0.87 14.96
CA ASP A 51 10.68 0.45 15.48
C ASP A 51 11.31 1.26 16.65
N GLY A 52 10.67 2.32 17.13
CA GLY A 52 11.18 3.18 18.20
C GLY A 52 12.22 4.21 17.76
N THR A 53 12.67 4.20 16.50
CA THR A 53 13.60 5.18 15.89
C THR A 53 13.19 5.65 14.48
N GLY A 54 12.21 4.99 13.87
CA GLY A 54 11.73 5.21 12.52
C GLY A 54 10.76 6.38 12.40
N GLY A 55 10.18 6.50 11.20
CA GLY A 55 9.20 7.54 10.90
C GLY A 55 7.93 7.46 11.76
N MET A 56 7.29 8.62 11.91
CA MET A 56 5.96 8.79 12.48
C MET A 56 4.90 8.57 11.39
N PHE A 57 3.89 7.78 11.73
CA PHE A 57 2.81 7.36 10.84
C PHE A 57 1.45 7.81 11.36
N ASP A 58 0.51 7.94 10.43
CA ASP A 58 -0.86 8.35 10.72
C ASP A 58 -1.76 7.21 11.17
N VAL A 59 -1.54 5.98 10.68
CA VAL A 59 -2.40 4.83 10.95
C VAL A 59 -1.58 3.68 11.51
N TYR A 60 -2.13 3.00 12.52
CA TYR A 60 -1.56 1.82 13.15
C TYR A 60 -2.59 0.70 13.23
N PHE A 61 -2.21 -0.46 12.70
CA PHE A 61 -2.89 -1.73 12.90
C PHE A 61 -2.02 -2.69 13.71
N GLY A 62 -2.56 -3.16 14.84
CA GLY A 62 -1.96 -4.19 15.68
C GLY A 62 -2.70 -5.51 15.54
N PHE A 63 -1.99 -6.58 15.20
CA PHE A 63 -2.49 -7.95 15.08
C PHE A 63 -2.20 -8.75 16.35
N ALA A 64 -2.79 -9.94 16.46
CA ALA A 64 -2.49 -10.81 17.60
C ALA A 64 -1.04 -11.32 17.53
N THR A 65 -0.37 -11.36 18.67
CA THR A 65 0.97 -11.94 18.82
C THR A 65 0.96 -13.46 18.96
N SER A 66 -0.21 -14.11 18.97
CA SER A 66 -0.37 -15.57 19.05
C SER A 66 -1.59 -16.09 18.26
N ASN A 67 -1.53 -17.35 17.82
CA ASN A 67 -2.57 -18.16 17.14
C ASN A 67 -4.03 -17.79 17.53
N PRO A 68 -5.05 -17.80 16.62
CA PRO A 68 -5.09 -17.75 15.15
C PRO A 68 -5.26 -16.31 14.59
N GLY A 69 -5.00 -15.27 15.38
CA GLY A 69 -5.13 -13.86 14.96
C GLY A 69 -3.89 -13.24 14.30
N GLN A 70 -2.88 -14.06 14.01
CA GLN A 70 -1.64 -13.65 13.35
C GLN A 70 -1.84 -13.57 11.83
N LEU A 71 -1.38 -12.48 11.21
CA LEU A 71 -1.35 -12.39 9.74
C LEU A 71 -0.14 -13.16 9.20
N ALA A 72 -0.31 -14.47 9.10
CA ALA A 72 0.72 -15.42 8.67
C ALA A 72 1.03 -15.35 7.16
N ALA A 73 2.08 -16.04 6.73
CA ALA A 73 2.42 -16.19 5.31
C ALA A 73 1.22 -16.70 4.49
N GLY A 74 0.95 -16.05 3.35
CA GLY A 74 -0.18 -16.37 2.48
C GLY A 74 -1.53 -15.83 2.96
N ALA A 75 -1.62 -15.25 4.16
CA ALA A 75 -2.83 -14.61 4.64
C ALA A 75 -2.94 -13.16 4.13
N THR A 76 -4.17 -12.68 4.08
CA THR A 76 -4.50 -11.29 3.71
C THR A 76 -5.27 -10.61 4.83
N SER A 77 -5.14 -9.29 4.92
CA SER A 77 -5.98 -8.44 5.76
C SER A 77 -6.46 -7.26 4.93
N VAL A 78 -7.78 -7.15 4.73
CA VAL A 78 -8.38 -6.20 3.79
C VAL A 78 -9.30 -5.25 4.54
N TYR A 79 -9.06 -3.96 4.34
CA TYR A 79 -9.82 -2.87 4.94
C TYR A 79 -10.29 -1.90 3.86
N LYS A 80 -11.44 -1.29 4.11
CA LYS A 80 -11.98 -0.20 3.32
C LYS A 80 -11.84 1.09 4.12
N PHE A 81 -11.23 2.07 3.48
CA PHE A 81 -11.18 3.43 3.99
C PHE A 81 -12.13 4.32 3.18
N THR A 82 -12.91 5.14 3.89
CA THR A 82 -13.73 6.19 3.29
C THR A 82 -13.48 7.49 4.02
N GLY A 83 -13.45 8.60 3.28
CA GLY A 83 -13.30 9.93 3.83
C GLY A 83 -13.41 10.97 2.73
N ASN A 84 -13.72 12.21 3.10
CA ASN A 84 -13.78 13.29 2.11
C ASN A 84 -12.38 13.58 1.55
N GLY A 85 -12.26 13.70 0.23
CA GLY A 85 -10.98 13.94 -0.45
C GLY A 85 -10.02 12.75 -0.48
N LEU A 86 -10.41 11.58 0.04
CA LEU A 86 -9.58 10.38 0.01
C LEU A 86 -9.43 9.87 -1.43
N THR A 87 -8.19 9.71 -1.87
CA THR A 87 -7.87 9.10 -3.16
C THR A 87 -6.87 7.97 -2.98
N ALA A 88 -6.61 7.18 -4.02
CA ALA A 88 -5.55 6.18 -3.97
C ALA A 88 -4.17 6.80 -3.67
N ASN A 89 -3.94 8.05 -4.09
CA ASN A 89 -2.68 8.74 -3.86
C ASN A 89 -2.50 9.21 -2.41
N SER A 90 -3.58 9.31 -1.63
CA SER A 90 -3.52 9.67 -0.21
C SER A 90 -2.66 8.70 0.60
N PHE A 91 -2.56 7.43 0.18
CA PHE A 91 -1.79 6.39 0.84
C PHE A 91 -0.31 6.32 0.41
N ASN A 92 0.15 7.23 -0.45
CA ASN A 92 1.55 7.26 -0.91
C ASN A 92 2.41 8.26 -0.11
N SER A 93 1.87 8.79 0.98
CA SER A 93 2.52 9.80 1.81
C SER A 93 3.66 9.23 2.62
N LEU A 94 4.76 9.94 2.64
CA LEU A 94 5.91 9.60 3.45
C LEU A 94 5.66 9.91 4.92
N SER A 95 6.22 9.09 5.80
CA SER A 95 6.28 9.32 7.24
C SER A 95 7.05 10.58 7.54
N VAL A 96 6.64 11.28 8.61
CA VAL A 96 7.43 12.37 9.16
C VAL A 96 8.66 11.75 9.85
N PRO A 97 9.88 12.21 9.56
CA PRO A 97 11.06 11.69 10.23
C PRO A 97 11.00 12.01 11.72
N ASP A 98 11.31 11.01 12.53
CA ASP A 98 11.53 11.23 13.95
C ASP A 98 12.97 11.68 14.23
N ASN A 99 13.19 12.33 15.38
CA ASN A 99 14.49 12.83 15.82
C ASN A 99 15.58 11.74 15.94
N GLY A 100 15.21 10.46 15.87
CA GLY A 100 16.13 9.31 15.85
C GLY A 100 16.89 9.08 14.54
N GLY A 101 16.61 9.84 13.47
CA GLY A 101 17.35 9.75 12.21
C GLY A 101 16.90 8.63 11.26
N GLY A 102 15.71 8.07 11.47
CA GLY A 102 15.09 7.14 10.53
C GLY A 102 14.73 7.79 9.19
N GLY A 103 14.71 6.99 8.12
CA GLY A 103 14.26 7.42 6.80
C GLY A 103 12.76 7.70 6.71
N ASN A 104 12.36 8.27 5.59
CA ASN A 104 10.95 8.53 5.27
C ASN A 104 10.37 7.36 4.48
N TYR A 105 9.29 6.76 4.98
CA TYR A 105 8.67 5.57 4.40
C TYR A 105 7.18 5.75 4.20
N VAL A 106 6.60 5.10 3.19
CA VAL A 106 5.15 5.15 2.95
C VAL A 106 4.38 4.24 3.90
N GLY A 107 5.03 3.18 4.35
CA GLY A 107 4.50 2.28 5.37
C GLY A 107 5.61 1.44 5.96
N ALA A 108 5.31 0.85 7.12
CA ALA A 108 6.20 -0.05 7.83
C ALA A 108 5.41 -1.25 8.35
N VAL A 109 6.06 -2.41 8.40
CA VAL A 109 5.47 -3.67 8.85
C VAL A 109 6.45 -4.35 9.78
N HIS A 110 5.98 -4.76 10.96
CA HIS A 110 6.76 -5.57 11.88
C HIS A 110 6.46 -7.04 11.63
N VAL A 111 7.46 -7.79 11.20
CA VAL A 111 7.37 -9.24 10.99
C VAL A 111 8.10 -9.96 12.11
N GLN A 112 7.42 -10.92 12.73
CA GLN A 112 7.93 -11.75 13.82
C GLN A 112 7.78 -13.24 13.48
N GLY A 113 8.13 -14.11 14.42
CA GLY A 113 8.05 -15.57 14.27
C GLY A 113 9.36 -16.22 13.79
N TYR A 114 10.44 -15.44 13.66
CA TYR A 114 11.81 -15.97 13.59
C TYR A 114 12.46 -15.97 14.99
N SER A 115 13.71 -16.42 15.08
CA SER A 115 14.54 -16.24 16.29
C SER A 115 14.76 -14.76 16.67
N SER A 116 14.47 -13.84 15.75
CA SER A 116 14.45 -12.38 15.92
C SER A 116 13.25 -11.78 15.18
N SER A 117 12.98 -10.49 15.35
CA SER A 117 12.01 -9.76 14.52
C SER A 117 12.70 -8.90 13.46
N VAL A 118 11.95 -8.48 12.44
CA VAL A 118 12.43 -7.60 11.36
C VAL A 118 11.37 -6.57 10.99
N TRP A 119 11.82 -5.39 10.59
CA TRP A 119 10.98 -4.35 10.03
C TRP A 119 11.13 -4.31 8.51
N LEU A 120 9.99 -4.31 7.82
CA LEU A 120 9.90 -4.08 6.38
C LEU A 120 9.32 -2.70 6.15
N TYR A 121 9.81 -1.98 5.17
CA TYR A 121 9.33 -0.64 4.84
C TYR A 121 9.02 -0.50 3.35
N GLY A 122 8.08 0.38 3.04
CA GLY A 122 7.66 0.71 1.68
C GLY A 122 8.21 2.06 1.23
N ASN A 123 8.63 2.14 -0.03
CA ASN A 123 8.88 3.40 -0.73
C ASN A 123 7.65 3.79 -1.56
N PRO A 124 7.51 5.08 -1.94
CA PRO A 124 6.44 5.49 -2.84
C PRO A 124 6.46 4.67 -4.12
N PRO A 125 5.30 4.26 -4.64
CA PRO A 125 5.25 3.60 -5.93
C PRO A 125 5.86 4.55 -6.98
N PRO A 126 6.58 4.01 -7.99
CA PRO A 126 7.09 4.83 -9.07
C PRO A 126 5.93 5.57 -9.74
N VAL A 127 6.15 6.85 -10.06
CA VAL A 127 5.14 7.67 -10.75
C VAL A 127 4.70 6.93 -12.00
N ARG A 128 3.42 6.59 -12.09
CA ARG A 128 2.85 5.99 -13.31
C ARG A 128 2.93 7.04 -14.40
N VAL A 129 3.95 6.92 -15.24
CA VAL A 129 4.03 7.67 -16.50
C VAL A 129 2.83 7.21 -17.33
N PRO A 130 1.99 8.12 -17.86
CA PRO A 130 0.92 7.74 -18.76
C PRO A 130 1.46 6.80 -19.82
N GLU A 131 0.76 5.68 -20.05
CA GLU A 131 1.17 4.71 -21.07
C GLU A 131 1.45 5.47 -22.36
N PRO A 132 2.64 5.28 -22.95
CA PRO A 132 3.09 6.20 -23.97
C PRO A 132 2.14 6.13 -25.17
N VAL A 133 1.72 7.31 -25.63
CA VAL A 133 0.96 7.60 -26.85
C VAL A 133 1.30 6.72 -28.07
N PRO A 134 2.51 6.13 -28.25
CA PRO A 134 2.79 5.09 -29.23
C PRO A 134 1.71 4.01 -29.43
N LEU A 135 0.97 3.55 -28.42
CA LEU A 135 -0.13 2.59 -28.65
C LEU A 135 -1.28 3.22 -29.43
N GLY A 136 -1.63 4.48 -29.12
CA GLY A 136 -2.60 5.26 -29.88
C GLY A 136 -2.10 5.56 -31.30
N LEU A 137 -0.83 5.97 -31.44
CA LEU A 137 -0.19 6.23 -32.74
C LEU A 137 -0.08 4.97 -33.61
N LEU A 138 0.23 3.82 -33.02
CA LEU A 138 0.25 2.53 -33.70
C LEU A 138 -1.15 2.15 -34.17
N GLY A 139 -2.16 2.31 -33.31
CA GLY A 139 -3.57 2.09 -33.65
C GLY A 139 -4.02 2.96 -34.83
N LEU A 140 -3.71 4.26 -34.79
CA LEU A 140 -4.03 5.20 -35.86
C LEU A 140 -3.26 4.90 -37.16
N GLY A 141 -1.98 4.53 -37.06
CA GLY A 141 -1.16 4.14 -38.20
C GLY A 141 -1.71 2.90 -38.91
N MET A 142 -2.11 1.87 -38.15
CA MET A 142 -2.76 0.67 -38.71
C MET A 142 -4.11 0.99 -39.36
N LEU A 143 -4.90 1.88 -38.75
CA LEU A 143 -6.18 2.33 -39.31
C LEU A 143 -5.98 3.04 -40.66
N GLY A 144 -4.98 3.91 -40.76
CA GLY A 144 -4.61 4.61 -42.00
C GLY A 144 -4.18 3.65 -43.12
N ILE A 145 -3.39 2.62 -42.80
CA ILE A 145 -3.01 1.57 -43.76
C ILE A 145 -4.22 0.76 -44.22
N ALA A 146 -5.15 0.43 -43.32
CA ALA A 146 -6.36 -0.31 -43.66
C ALA A 146 -7.29 0.49 -44.61
N ILE A 147 -7.43 1.80 -44.38
CA ILE A 147 -8.26 2.68 -45.22
C ILE A 147 -7.64 2.83 -46.62
N SER A 148 -6.33 3.11 -46.71
CA SER A 148 -5.64 3.27 -48.00
C SER A 148 -5.69 2.01 -48.87
N ARG A 149 -5.61 0.81 -48.27
CA ARG A 149 -5.76 -0.47 -49.00
C ARG A 149 -7.16 -0.68 -49.58
N ARG A 150 -8.22 -0.20 -48.90
CA ARG A 150 -9.61 -0.33 -49.39
C ARG A 150 -9.90 0.59 -50.57
N GLN A 151 -9.27 1.77 -50.63
CA GLN A 151 -9.45 2.71 -51.73
C GLN A 151 -8.82 2.20 -53.03
N LYS A 152 -7.65 1.54 -52.97
CA LYS A 152 -6.98 0.94 -54.15
C LYS A 152 -7.72 -0.25 -54.78
N LYS A 153 -8.63 -0.91 -54.05
CA LYS A 153 -9.43 -2.03 -54.57
C LYS A 153 -10.71 -1.58 -55.30
N ARG A 154 -11.07 -0.30 -55.19
CA ARG A 154 -12.28 0.29 -55.79
C ARG A 154 -12.00 1.14 -57.03
N SER A 155 -10.72 1.29 -57.38
CA SER A 155 -10.25 1.91 -58.62
C SER A 155 -9.67 0.85 -59.54
#